data_AF-A0A7V3N5Z5-F1
#
_entry.id   AF-A0A7V3N5Z5-F1
#
_cell.length_a   1.000
_cell.length_b   1.000
_cell.length_c   1.000
_cell.angle_alpha   90.00
_cell.angle_beta   90.00
_cell.angle_gamma   90.00
#
_symmetry.space_group_name_H-M   'P 1'
#
loop_
_entity.id
_entity.type
_entity.pdbx_description
1 polymer ?
#
loop_
_entity_poly.entity_id
_entity_poly.type
_entity_poly.pdbx_seq_one_letter_code
_entity_poly.pdbx_strand_id
1 'polypeptide(L)' 'MRVLFASSEIDPLAKTGGLADVASSLPKALKKAGIEIFL' A
#
# COMPACT_ATOMS: atom_id res chain seq x y z
N MET A 1 -14.86 7.47 -2.33
CA MET A 1 -14.14 7.48 -1.02
C MET A 1 -12.66 7.68 -1.32
N ARG A 2 -11.96 8.51 -0.54
CA ARG A 2 -10.53 8.80 -0.72
C ARG A 2 -9.76 8.24 0.48
N VAL A 3 -8.70 7.48 0.22
CA VAL A 3 -7.89 6.81 1.27
C VAL A 3 -6.45 7.32 1.21
N LEU A 4 -5.90 7.69 2.36
CA LEU A 4 -4.47 7.90 2.54
C LEU A 4 -3.92 6.69 3.30
N PHE A 5 -2.91 6.04 2.74
CA PHE A 5 -2.35 4.80 3.25
C PHE A 5 -0.93 5.04 3.75
N ALA A 6 -0.75 5.05 5.08
CA ALA A 6 0.54 5.23 5.72
C ALA A 6 1.04 3.88 6.28
N SER A 7 2.33 3.60 6.09
CA SER A 7 3.01 2.39 6.60
C SER A 7 4.45 2.73 6.97
N SER A 8 4.99 2.05 7.99
CA SER A 8 6.41 2.13 8.34
C SER A 8 7.31 1.30 7.41
N GLU A 9 6.73 0.46 6.54
CA GLU A 9 7.44 -0.44 5.62
C GLU A 9 6.83 -0.37 4.21
N ILE A 10 7.70 -0.43 3.18
CA ILE A 10 7.32 -0.50 1.76
C ILE A 10 8.40 -1.20 0.95
N ASP A 11 8.02 -2.15 0.09
CA ASP A 11 8.96 -2.82 -0.81
C ASP A 11 9.19 -1.97 -2.09
N PRO A 12 10.45 -1.72 -2.53
CA PRO A 12 11.72 -2.28 -2.05
C PRO A 12 12.52 -1.37 -1.09
N LEU A 13 11.95 -0.28 -0.58
CA LEU A 13 12.70 0.77 0.14
C LEU A 13 12.96 0.44 1.61
N ALA A 14 11.99 -0.14 2.31
CA ALA A 14 12.04 -0.45 3.74
C ALA A 14 11.25 -1.74 4.01
N LYS A 15 11.96 -2.86 4.19
CA LYS A 15 11.36 -4.18 4.43
C LYS A 15 12.07 -4.90 5.56
N THR A 16 11.30 -5.20 6.60
CA THR A 16 11.73 -6.07 7.71
C THR A 16 10.84 -7.30 7.83
N GLY A 17 9.59 -7.22 7.34
CA GLY A 17 8.66 -8.35 7.31
C GLY A 17 7.57 -8.21 6.24
N GLY A 18 6.46 -8.91 6.46
CA GLY A 18 5.34 -8.99 5.50
C GLY A 18 4.53 -7.70 5.35
N LEU A 19 4.71 -6.71 6.24
CA LEU A 19 4.03 -5.42 6.12
C LEU A 19 4.41 -4.70 4.82
N ALA A 20 5.68 -4.75 4.41
CA ALA A 20 6.15 -4.16 3.16
C ALA A 20 5.43 -4.75 1.92
N ASP A 21 5.18 -6.06 1.93
CA ASP A 21 4.47 -6.75 0.84
C ASP A 21 3.02 -6.29 0.74
N VAL A 22 2.36 -6.14 1.89
CA VAL A 22 0.97 -5.64 1.95
C VAL A 22 0.93 -4.18 1.51
N ALA A 23 1.83 -3.33 2.03
CA ALA A 23 1.90 -1.91 1.67
C ALA A 23 2.15 -1.68 0.17
N SER A 24 2.87 -2.58 -0.48
CA SER A 24 3.13 -2.52 -1.93
C SER A 24 2.06 -3.17 -2.80
N SER A 25 1.22 -4.07 -2.27
CA SER A 25 0.22 -4.84 -3.04
C SER A 25 -1.23 -4.35 -2.85
N LEU A 26 -1.63 -4.01 -1.63
CA LEU A 26 -2.99 -3.60 -1.32
C LEU A 26 -3.41 -2.31 -2.05
N PRO A 27 -2.59 -1.24 -2.11
CA PRO A 27 -2.97 -0.03 -2.84
C PRO A 27 -3.20 -0.28 -4.34
N LYS A 28 -2.49 -1.25 -4.94
CA LYS A 28 -2.70 -1.66 -6.34
C LYS A 28 -4.05 -2.36 -6.51
N ALA A 29 -4.42 -3.23 -5.58
CA ALA A 29 -5.72 -3.91 -5.59
C ALA A 29 -6.89 -2.93 -5.40
N LEU A 30 -6.75 -1.98 -4.46
CA LEU A 30 -7.77 -0.95 -4.21
C LEU A 30 -7.95 -0.01 -5.41
N LYS A 31 -6.86 0.39 -6.08
CA LYS A 31 -6.95 1.14 -7.35
C LYS A 31 -7.71 0.36 -8.42
N LYS A 32 -7.48 -0.94 -8.57
CA LYS A 32 -8.22 -1.80 -9.52
C LYS A 32 -9.71 -1.92 -9.18
N ALA A 33 -10.06 -1.82 -7.90
CA ALA A 33 -11.45 -1.80 -7.44
C ALA A 33 -12.11 -0.41 -7.56
N GLY A 34 -11.45 0.58 -8.15
CA GLY A 34 -11.99 1.93 -8.35
C GLY A 34 -11.90 2.85 -7.11
N ILE A 35 -11.11 2.47 -6.10
CA ILE A 35 -10.91 3.29 -4.90
C ILE A 35 -9.74 4.26 -5.15
N GLU A 36 -10.00 5.54 -4.92
CA GLU A 36 -8.97 6.58 -4.96
C GLU A 36 -8.10 6.47 -3.70
N ILE A 37 -6.85 6.07 -3.89
CA ILE A 37 -5.89 5.83 -2.80
C ILE A 37 -4.53 6.48 -3.10
N PHE A 38 -3.99 7.10 -2.05
CA PHE A 38 -2.67 7.74 -2.02
C PHE A 38 -1.82 7.06 -0.96
N LEU A 39 -0.53 6.96 -1.25
CA LEU A 39 0.47 6.26 -0.46
C LEU A 39 1.46 7.30 0.08
#